data_AF-A0A350J7M3-F1
#
_entry.id   AF-A0A350J7M3-F1
#
_cell.length_a   1.000
_cell.length_b   1.000
_cell.length_c   1.000
_cell.angle_alpha   90.00
_cell.angle_beta   90.00
_cell.angle_gamma   90.00
#
_symmetry.space_group_name_H-M   'P 1'
#
loop_
_entity.id
_entity.type
_entity.pdbx_description
1 polymer ?
#
loop_
_entity_poly.entity_id
_entity_poly.type
_entity_poly.pdbx_seq_one_letter_code
_entity_poly.pdbx_strand_id
1 'polypeptide(L)' 'TKSDYCQVCGYDGEIQIEERDNKLTWVCPNCGNDDESKLNVARRTCGYIGTQFWNQGRTQEIKERVLHL' A
#
# COMPACT_ATOMS: atom_id res chain seq x y z
N THR A 1 -11.99 8.25 -3.62
CA THR A 1 -12.16 7.21 -2.57
C THR A 1 -10.83 6.54 -2.37
N LYS A 2 -9.94 7.16 -1.56
CA LYS A 2 -8.74 6.47 -1.06
C LYS A 2 -9.18 5.69 0.17
N SER A 3 -8.76 4.45 0.31
CA SER A 3 -9.17 3.62 1.45
C SER A 3 -8.02 2.70 1.84
N ASP A 4 -6.83 3.28 2.00
CA ASP A 4 -5.80 2.59 2.76
C ASP A 4 -5.93 3.00 4.23
N TYR A 5 -5.92 2.02 5.12
CA TYR A 5 -6.15 2.20 6.55
C TYR A 5 -5.25 1.28 7.36
N CYS A 6 -4.60 1.83 8.39
CA CYS A 6 -3.84 1.04 9.35
C CYS A 6 -4.68 0.76 10.60
N GLN A 7 -4.96 -0.51 10.87
CA GLN A 7 -5.74 -0.91 12.04
C GLN A 7 -4.96 -0.76 13.36
N VAL A 8 -3.63 -0.63 13.31
CA VAL A 8 -2.80 -0.51 14.52
C VAL A 8 -2.84 0.90 15.10
N CYS A 9 -2.67 1.92 14.26
CA CYS A 9 -2.58 3.32 14.69
C CYS A 9 -3.77 4.18 14.26
N GLY A 10 -4.70 3.63 13.48
CA GLY A 10 -5.85 4.38 12.95
C GLY A 10 -5.51 5.34 11.81
N TYR A 11 -4.32 5.21 11.20
CA TYR A 11 -3.91 6.07 10.09
C TYR A 11 -4.82 5.82 8.87
N ASP A 12 -5.51 6.86 8.44
CA ASP A 12 -6.31 6.91 7.22
C ASP A 12 -5.61 7.82 6.22
N GLY A 13 -4.99 7.19 5.21
CA GLY A 13 -4.08 7.88 4.32
C GLY A 13 -3.28 6.90 3.50
N GLU A 14 -2.46 7.42 2.58
CA GLU A 14 -1.77 6.57 1.61
C GLU A 14 -0.68 5.71 2.28
N ILE A 15 -0.81 4.39 2.20
CA ILE A 15 0.23 3.46 2.71
C ILE A 15 1.37 3.40 1.70
N GLN A 16 2.60 3.49 2.19
CA GLN A 16 3.80 3.55 1.36
C GLN A 16 4.36 2.16 1.11
N ILE A 17 5.16 2.04 0.06
CA ILE A 17 5.85 0.81 -0.30
C ILE A 17 7.34 1.04 -0.09
N GLU A 18 7.93 0.33 0.86
CA GLU A 18 9.37 0.33 1.13
C GLU A 18 10.03 -0.94 0.58
N GLU A 19 11.33 -0.86 0.32
CA GLU A 19 12.13 -2.01 -0.08
C GLU A 19 12.93 -2.51 1.15
N ARG A 20 12.60 -3.71 1.64
CA ARG A 20 13.35 -4.41 2.69
C ARG A 20 13.79 -5.77 2.15
N ASP A 21 15.07 -6.11 2.33
CA ASP A 21 15.63 -7.42 1.93
C ASP A 21 15.30 -7.85 0.49
N ASN A 22 15.45 -6.92 -0.47
CA ASN A 22 15.12 -7.08 -1.90
C ASN A 22 13.64 -7.45 -2.17
N LYS A 23 12.73 -7.08 -1.26
CA LYS A 23 11.28 -7.23 -1.44
C LYS A 23 10.57 -5.91 -1.17
N LEU A 24 9.53 -5.66 -1.94
CA LEU A 24 8.63 -4.53 -1.75
C LEU A 24 7.57 -4.91 -0.72
N THR A 25 7.53 -4.14 0.36
CA THR A 25 6.63 -4.33 1.51
C THR A 25 5.81 -3.07 1.74
N TRP A 26 4.54 -3.26 2.06
CA TRP A 26 3.63 -2.16 2.41
C TRP A 26 3.87 -1.75 3.86
N VAL A 27 4.15 -0.46 4.08
CA VAL A 27 4.53 0.07 5.39
C VAL A 27 3.67 1.30 5.69
N CYS A 28 3.07 1.31 6.88
CA CYS A 28 2.36 2.48 7.38
C CYS A 28 3.35 3.63 7.66
N PRO A 29 3.17 4.82 7.07
CA PRO A 29 4.10 5.93 7.28
C PRO A 29 4.00 6.55 8.69
N ASN A 30 2.91 6.28 9.43
CA ASN A 30 2.69 6.86 10.75
C ASN A 30 3.33 6.02 11.88
N CYS A 31 3.18 4.70 11.85
CA CYS A 31 3.67 3.82 12.92
C CYS A 31 4.71 2.78 12.46
N GLY A 32 5.02 2.71 11.16
CA GLY A 32 5.95 1.73 10.61
C GLY A 32 5.40 0.30 10.52
N ASN A 33 4.11 0.07 10.78
CA ASN A 33 3.51 -1.26 10.70
C ASN A 33 3.62 -1.81 9.27
N ASP A 34 4.17 -3.03 9.15
CA ASP A 34 4.27 -3.81 7.91
C ASP A 34 3.43 -5.11 7.92
N ASP A 35 2.64 -5.32 8.99
CA ASP A 35 1.75 -6.47 9.12
C ASP A 35 0.54 -6.36 8.18
N GLU A 36 0.56 -7.14 7.10
CA GLU A 36 -0.49 -7.24 6.08
C GLU A 36 -1.88 -7.56 6.67
N SER A 37 -1.94 -8.30 7.79
CA SER A 37 -3.23 -8.66 8.40
C SER A 37 -3.94 -7.47 9.08
N LYS A 38 -3.17 -6.44 9.46
CA LYS A 38 -3.63 -5.22 10.12
C LYS A 38 -3.57 -4.00 9.22
N LEU A 39 -3.26 -4.19 7.95
CA LEU A 39 -3.21 -3.17 6.92
C LEU A 39 -4.30 -3.43 5.91
N ASN A 40 -5.12 -2.41 5.68
CA ASN A 40 -6.05 -2.42 4.57
C ASN A 40 -5.45 -1.52 3.50
N VAL A 41 -5.21 -2.06 2.32
CA VAL A 41 -4.70 -1.30 1.17
C VAL A 41 -5.70 -1.47 0.04
N ALA A 42 -6.25 -0.36 -0.45
CA ALA A 42 -7.23 -0.33 -1.51
C ALA A 42 -6.73 0.53 -2.67
N ARG A 43 -6.23 -0.11 -3.72
CA ARG A 43 -5.70 0.57 -4.91
C ARG A 43 -6.54 0.31 -6.14
N ARG A 44 -6.68 1.37 -6.94
CA ARG A 44 -7.28 1.24 -8.27
C ARG A 44 -6.21 0.80 -9.26
N THR A 45 -6.42 -0.37 -9.85
CA THR A 45 -5.49 -0.94 -10.84
C THR A 45 -6.28 -1.42 -12.05
N CYS A 46 -5.89 -0.95 -13.24
CA CYS A 46 -6.54 -1.31 -14.51
C CYS A 46 -8.08 -1.08 -14.51
N GLY A 47 -8.56 -0.02 -13.85
CA GLY A 47 -9.98 0.34 -13.80
C GLY A 47 -10.78 -0.19 -12.60
N TYR A 48 -10.24 -1.15 -11.84
CA TYR A 48 -10.93 -1.78 -10.69
C TYR A 48 -10.25 -1.45 -9.37
N ILE A 49 -11.01 -1.40 -8.27
CA ILE A 49 -10.47 -1.26 -6.91
C ILE A 49 -10.23 -2.65 -6.36
N GLY A 50 -8.96 -2.99 -6.08
CA GLY A 50 -8.59 -4.20 -5.37
C GLY A 50 -8.27 -3.90 -3.91
N THR A 51 -8.70 -4.77 -3.00
CA THR A 51 -8.46 -4.68 -1.55
C THR A 51 -7.50 -5.76 -1.03
N GLN A 52 -6.87 -6.51 -1.94
CA GLN A 52 -5.94 -7.59 -1.62
C GLN A 52 -4.52 -7.15 -2.01
N PHE A 53 -3.53 -7.63 -1.25
CA PHE A 53 -2.12 -7.43 -1.56
C PHE A 53 -1.75 -8.00 -2.93
N TRP A 54 -0.96 -7.25 -3.68
CA TRP A 54 -0.49 -7.62 -5.00
C TRP A 54 0.84 -8.37 -4.94
N ASN A 55 1.14 -9.12 -5.99
CA ASN A 55 2.46 -9.71 -6.16
C ASN A 55 3.55 -8.63 -6.35
N GLN A 56 4.81 -9.03 -6.17
CA GLN A 56 5.96 -8.11 -6.18
C GLN A 56 6.03 -7.22 -7.45
N GLY A 57 5.84 -7.79 -8.64
CA GLY A 57 5.87 -7.02 -9.90
C GLY A 57 4.79 -5.95 -9.97
N ARG A 58 3.57 -6.25 -9.53
CA ARG A 58 2.47 -5.28 -9.56
C ARG A 58 2.58 -4.25 -8.44
N THR A 59 3.15 -4.62 -7.30
CA THR A 59 3.53 -3.67 -6.24
C THR A 59 4.58 -2.68 -6.76
N GLN A 60 5.55 -3.13 -7.56
CA GLN A 60 6.51 -2.26 -8.22
C GLN A 60 5.83 -1.29 -9.21
N GLU A 61 4.96 -1.81 -10.09
CA GLU A 61 4.19 -0.97 -11.02
C GLU A 61 3.35 0.08 -10.30
N ILE A 62 2.80 -0.24 -9.11
CA ILE A 62 2.03 0.71 -8.31
C ILE A 62 2.95 1.77 -7.68
N LYS A 63 4.13 1.37 -7.19
CA LYS A 63 5.14 2.27 -6.59
C LYS A 63 5.66 3.31 -7.60
N GLU A 64 5.84 2.92 -8.86
CA GLU A 64 6.36 3.80 -9.92
C GLU A 64 5.33 4.79 -10.46
N ARG A 65 4.05 4.68 -10.05
CA ARG A 65 3.01 5.62 -10.48
C ARG A 65 3.20 6.96 -9.79
N VAL A 66 3.46 7.97 -10.59
CA VAL A 66 3.45 9.37 -10.14
C VAL A 66 2.09 9.99 -10.40
N LEU A 67 1.57 10.67 -9.37
CA LEU A 67 0.42 11.55 -9.54
C LEU A 67 0.90 12.80 -10.29
N HIS A 68 0.41 12.98 -11.52
CA HIS A 68 0.56 14.24 -12.23
C HIS A 68 -0.54 15.18 -11.71
N LEU A 69 -0.14 16.27 -11.04
CA LEU A 69 -1.01 17.30 -10.45
C LEU A 69 -1.44 18.35 -11.48
#